data_AF-A0A2W5NCQ3-F1
#
_entry.id   AF-A0A2W5NCQ3-F1
#
_cell.length_a   1.000
_cell.length_b   1.000
_cell.length_c   1.000
_cell.angle_alpha   90.00
_cell.angle_beta   90.00
_cell.angle_gamma   90.00
#
_symmetry.space_group_name_H-M   'P 1'
#
loop_
_entity.id
_entity.type
_entity.pdbx_description
1 polymer ?
#
loop_
_entity_poly.entity_id
_entity_poly.type
_entity_poly.pdbx_seq_one_letter_code
_entity_poly.pdbx_strand_id
1 'polypeptide(L)' 'MTTQTNQPPVTLTPEEESKDVFFTKLGEIAQEMTEAHGRDFAMGALVLAARWVAEGRLGQPKPH' A
#
# COMPACT_ATOMS: atom_id res chain seq x y z
N MET A 1 35.93 8.02 -19.99
CA MET A 1 34.77 8.83 -19.54
C MET A 1 33.92 7.96 -18.63
N THR A 2 34.12 8.03 -17.32
CA THR A 2 33.31 7.26 -16.35
C THR A 2 33.22 8.02 -15.04
N THR A 3 32.19 8.83 -14.86
CA THR A 3 31.79 9.30 -13.54
C THR A 3 30.72 8.35 -13.02
N GLN A 4 31.16 7.33 -12.28
CA GLN A 4 30.29 6.47 -11.48
C GLN A 4 29.83 7.32 -10.29
N THR A 5 28.57 7.76 -10.31
CA THR A 5 27.96 8.48 -9.19
C THR A 5 27.85 7.52 -8.00
N ASN A 6 28.74 7.75 -7.04
CA ASN A 6 28.72 7.17 -5.70
C ASN A 6 27.41 7.56 -4.99
N GLN A 7 26.38 6.72 -5.13
CA GLN A 7 25.17 6.81 -4.31
C GLN A 7 25.51 6.26 -2.92
N PRO A 8 25.28 7.02 -1.82
CA PRO A 8 25.46 6.48 -0.48
C PRO A 8 24.53 5.26 -0.28
N PRO A 9 24.92 4.28 0.56
CA PRO A 9 24.06 3.13 0.85
C PRO A 9 22.71 3.66 1.36
N VAL A 10 21.63 3.29 0.65
CA VAL A 10 20.25 3.61 1.04
C VAL A 10 19.98 2.82 2.31
N THR A 11 20.31 3.42 3.45
CA THR A 11 20.06 2.83 4.76
C THR A 11 18.66 3.30 5.10
N LEU A 12 17.67 2.43 4.89
CA LEU A 12 16.28 2.75 5.24
C LEU A 12 16.25 3.11 6.73
N THR A 13 15.64 4.23 7.03
CA THR A 13 15.35 4.59 8.42
C THR A 13 14.36 3.58 9.00
N PRO A 14 14.35 3.36 10.32
CA PRO A 14 13.37 2.46 10.95
C PRO A 14 11.91 2.80 10.63
N GLU A 15 11.62 4.07 10.34
CA GLU A 15 10.30 4.52 9.89
C GLU A 15 9.97 4.05 8.47
N GLU A 16 10.94 4.09 7.56
CA GLU A 16 10.79 3.59 6.18
C GLU A 16 10.62 2.06 6.17
N GLU A 17 11.41 1.33 6.95
CA GLU A 17 11.25 -0.12 7.11
C GLU A 17 9.85 -0.47 7.62
N SER A 18 9.35 0.27 8.61
CA SER A 18 8.00 0.06 9.13
C SER A 18 6.93 0.32 8.06
N LYS A 19 7.10 1.35 7.21
CA LYS A 19 6.17 1.66 6.12
C LYS A 19 6.18 0.57 5.05
N ASP A 20 7.35 0.09 4.68
CA ASP A 20 7.52 -0.97 3.68
C ASP A 20 6.79 -2.24 4.07
N VAL A 21 6.84 -2.64 5.35
CA VAL A 21 6.07 -3.80 5.86
C VAL A 21 4.57 -3.65 5.62
N PHE A 22 4.01 -2.44 5.77
CA PHE A 22 2.59 -2.21 5.48
C PHE A 22 2.30 -2.22 3.98
N PHE A 23 3.21 -1.73 3.14
CA PHE A 23 3.08 -1.82 1.68
C PHE A 23 3.09 -3.27 1.20
N THR A 24 3.97 -4.12 1.75
CA THR A 24 3.98 -5.56 1.45
C THR A 24 2.64 -6.21 1.79
N LYS A 25 2.14 -5.99 3.01
CA LYS A 25 0.84 -6.54 3.44
C LYS A 25 -0.32 -6.03 2.58
N LEU A 26 -0.29 -4.76 2.17
CA LEU A 26 -1.32 -4.21 1.28
C LEU A 26 -1.29 -4.90 -0.09
N GLY A 27 -0.10 -5.21 -0.60
CA GLY A 27 0.08 -5.98 -1.84
C GLY A 27 -0.45 -7.40 -1.74
N GLU A 28 -0.17 -8.11 -0.65
CA GLU A 28 -0.68 -9.46 -0.39
C GLU A 28 -2.22 -9.48 -0.38
N ILE A 29 -2.85 -8.54 0.35
CA ILE A 29 -4.32 -8.42 0.39
C ILE A 29 -4.88 -8.07 -1.01
N ALA A 30 -4.21 -7.18 -1.75
CA ALA A 30 -4.61 -6.84 -3.11
C ALA A 30 -4.57 -8.05 -4.05
N GLN A 31 -3.56 -8.90 -3.90
CA GLN A 31 -3.43 -10.14 -4.65
C GLN A 31 -4.55 -11.12 -4.29
N GLU A 32 -4.80 -11.36 -3.00
CA GLU A 32 -5.89 -12.23 -2.54
C GLU A 32 -7.25 -11.78 -3.09
N MET A 33 -7.55 -10.47 -3.03
CA MET A 33 -8.78 -9.91 -3.60
C MET A 33 -8.85 -10.08 -5.12
N THR A 34 -7.71 -9.92 -5.81
CA THR A 34 -7.63 -10.07 -7.27
C THR A 34 -7.87 -11.51 -7.69
N GLU A 35 -7.30 -12.48 -6.97
CA GLU A 35 -7.48 -13.91 -7.23
C GLU A 35 -8.93 -14.35 -6.97
N ALA A 36 -9.56 -13.85 -5.91
CA ALA A 36 -10.92 -14.24 -5.52
C ALA A 36 -12.02 -13.55 -6.35
N HIS A 37 -11.83 -12.28 -6.73
CA HIS A 37 -12.91 -11.42 -7.25
C HIS A 37 -12.53 -10.63 -8.50
N GLY A 38 -11.28 -10.70 -8.94
CA GLY A 38 -10.77 -9.97 -10.09
C GLY A 38 -10.18 -8.60 -9.75
N ARG A 39 -9.36 -8.11 -10.68
CA ARG A 39 -8.56 -6.89 -10.53
C ARG A 39 -9.41 -5.63 -10.30
N ASP A 40 -10.54 -5.52 -11.00
CA ASP A 40 -11.39 -4.33 -10.90
C ASP A 40 -12.02 -4.18 -9.52
N PHE A 41 -12.40 -5.30 -8.91
CA PHE A 41 -12.89 -5.33 -7.53
C PHE A 41 -11.79 -4.93 -6.54
N ALA A 42 -10.61 -5.55 -6.63
CA ALA A 42 -9.49 -5.26 -5.73
C ALA A 42 -9.09 -3.78 -5.76
N MET A 43 -8.97 -3.21 -6.97
CA MET A 43 -8.66 -1.80 -7.16
C MET A 43 -9.74 -0.89 -6.56
N GLY A 44 -11.03 -1.17 -6.83
CA GLY A 44 -12.14 -0.40 -6.27
C GLY A 44 -12.21 -0.45 -4.74
N ALA A 45 -11.96 -1.62 -4.14
CA ALA A 45 -11.94 -1.80 -2.69
C ALA A 45 -10.81 -0.98 -2.03
N LEU A 46 -9.60 -0.99 -2.59
CA LEU A 46 -8.47 -0.21 -2.07
C LEU A 46 -8.71 1.31 -2.18
N VAL A 47 -9.28 1.77 -3.29
CA VAL A 47 -9.66 3.19 -3.45
C VAL A 47 -10.71 3.58 -2.41
N LEU A 48 -11.70 2.73 -2.15
CA LEU A 48 -12.70 2.99 -1.13
C LEU A 48 -12.09 3.01 0.29
N ALA A 49 -11.18 2.10 0.59
CA ALA A 49 -10.46 2.07 1.86
C ALA A 49 -9.65 3.37 2.07
N ALA A 50 -8.91 3.82 1.04
CA ALA A 50 -8.20 5.10 1.07
C ALA A 50 -9.14 6.29 1.31
N ARG A 51 -10.32 6.28 0.68
CA ARG A 51 -11.35 7.30 0.91
C ARG A 51 -11.85 7.29 2.35
N TRP A 52 -12.10 6.13 2.96
CA TRP A 52 -12.48 6.06 4.38
C TRP A 52 -11.40 6.56 5.31
N VAL A 53 -10.13 6.30 5.00
CA VAL A 53 -9.00 6.87 5.75
C VAL A 53 -9.04 8.39 5.69
N ALA A 54 -9.18 8.96 4.48
CA ALA A 54 -9.24 10.41 4.28
C ALA A 54 -10.47 11.05 4.94
N GLU A 55 -11.61 10.36 4.97
CA GLU A 55 -12.83 10.82 5.63
C GLU A 55 -12.83 10.59 7.15
N GLY A 56 -11.79 9.96 7.73
CA GLY A 56 -11.74 9.64 9.16
C GLY A 56 -12.75 8.57 9.61
N ARG A 57 -13.18 7.70 8.68
CA ARG A 57 -14.24 6.70 8.87
C ARG A 57 -13.72 5.29 9.11
N LEU A 58 -12.43 5.11 9.34
CA LEU A 58 -11.85 3.81 9.66
C LEU A 58 -12.54 3.21 10.91
N GLY A 59 -13.05 1.98 10.77
CA GLY A 59 -13.79 1.30 11.84
C GLY A 59 -15.29 1.63 11.93
N GLN A 60 -15.81 2.50 11.06
CA GLN A 60 -17.24 2.77 10.95
C GLN A 60 -17.88 1.82 9.94
N PRO A 61 -19.02 1.16 10.24
CA PRO A 61 -19.70 0.31 9.27
C PRO A 61 -20.12 1.13 8.05
N LYS A 62 -20.01 0.52 6.86
CA LYS A 62 -20.53 1.13 5.62
C LYS A 62 -22.03 1.39 5.80
N PRO A 63 -22.53 2.63 5.64
CA PRO A 63 -23.96 2.86 5.63
C PRO A 63 -24.54 2.12 4.41
N HIS A 64 -25.55 1.30 4.68
CA HIS A 64 -26.27 0.50 3.70
C HIS A 64 -27.00 1.36 2.67
#